data_AF-A0A2V7WE21-F1
#
_entry.id   AF-A0A2V7WE21-F1
#
_cell.length_a   1.000
_cell.length_b   1.000
_cell.length_c   1.000
_cell.angle_alpha   90.00
_cell.angle_beta   90.00
_cell.angle_gamma   90.00
#
_symmetry.space_group_name_H-M   'P 1'
#
loop_
_entity.id
_entity.type
_entity.pdbx_description
1 polymer ?
#
loop_
_entity_poly.entity_id
_entity_poly.type
_entity_poly.pdbx_seq_one_letter_code
_entity_poly.pdbx_strand_id
1 'polypeptide(L)'
;MANKSDWQEASRRLTAEQREKLGDPPTAEELLAYNRGELSESEEERIRDLLVAYPELARMYGAPLPSEPAAGISEEEITAGLRDVKQRLGITPASRRRVWHYIPTTIAAALALIFFGLYVQAENRARDHERPRLLGAPQLLFPGGNRGPSTATVLRKDGEAYLLQLKLANAIHYPHYSIELYDKDELLWSTPSAEPDQEDTFQIAIPPTFLRPNRTYHLRIFGTDGETERHAGSYELAVPAE
;
A
#
# COMPACT_ATOMS: atom_id res chain seq x y z
N MET A 1 29.32 12.11 -41.90
CA MET A 1 28.22 12.26 -40.93
C MET A 1 27.50 10.93 -40.87
N ALA A 2 27.40 10.30 -39.69
CA ALA A 2 26.68 9.05 -39.53
C ALA A 2 25.16 9.31 -39.65
N ASN A 3 24.46 8.50 -40.43
CA ASN A 3 23.02 8.67 -40.64
C ASN A 3 22.23 8.09 -39.45
N LYS A 4 20.98 8.51 -39.26
CA LYS A 4 20.10 8.01 -38.19
C LYS A 4 19.93 6.48 -38.27
N SER A 5 19.93 5.93 -39.48
CA SER A 5 19.92 4.48 -39.73
C SER A 5 21.11 3.77 -39.10
N ASP A 6 22.30 4.33 -39.26
CA ASP A 6 23.57 3.73 -38.84
C ASP A 6 23.63 3.65 -37.31
N TRP A 7 23.13 4.67 -36.63
CA TRP A 7 22.97 4.68 -35.17
C TRP A 7 21.95 3.66 -34.68
N GLN A 8 20.83 3.50 -35.37
CA GLN A 8 19.80 2.50 -35.01
C GLN A 8 20.28 1.07 -35.24
N GLU A 9 21.08 0.85 -36.27
CA GLU A 9 21.69 -0.46 -36.55
C GLU A 9 22.79 -0.78 -35.55
N ALA A 10 23.68 0.17 -35.25
CA ALA A 10 24.69 0.03 -34.21
C ALA A 10 24.06 -0.24 -32.83
N SER A 11 22.99 0.48 -32.46
CA SER A 11 22.26 0.25 -31.22
C SER A 11 21.64 -1.15 -31.19
N ARG A 12 20.98 -1.59 -32.25
CA ARG A 12 20.40 -2.95 -32.32
C ARG A 12 21.47 -4.03 -32.20
N ARG A 13 22.62 -3.83 -32.84
CA ARG A 13 23.75 -4.75 -32.76
C ARG A 13 24.32 -4.85 -31.34
N LEU A 14 24.55 -3.72 -30.68
CA LEU A 14 25.04 -3.69 -29.30
C LEU A 14 24.05 -4.36 -28.34
N THR A 15 22.75 -4.11 -28.50
CA THR A 15 21.71 -4.77 -27.68
C THR A 15 21.65 -6.28 -27.95
N ALA A 16 21.81 -6.72 -29.20
CA ALA A 16 21.85 -8.15 -29.53
C ALA A 16 23.07 -8.86 -28.92
N GLU A 17 24.26 -8.26 -29.01
CA GLU A 17 25.49 -8.78 -28.40
C GLU A 17 25.38 -8.84 -26.87
N GLN A 18 24.74 -7.85 -26.22
CA GLN A 18 24.47 -7.87 -24.78
C GLN A 18 23.49 -8.97 -24.37
N ARG A 19 22.42 -9.18 -25.15
CA ARG A 19 21.44 -10.25 -24.89
C ARG A 19 22.06 -11.63 -24.99
N GLU A 20 22.90 -11.86 -26.01
CA GLU A 20 23.64 -13.11 -26.16
C GLU A 20 24.56 -13.38 -24.96
N LYS A 21 25.17 -12.34 -24.40
CA LYS A 21 26.05 -12.45 -23.23
C LYS A 21 25.30 -12.72 -21.91
N LEU A 22 24.16 -12.06 -21.71
CA LEU A 22 23.43 -12.07 -20.42
C LEU A 22 22.40 -13.21 -20.30
N GLY A 23 21.97 -13.81 -21.41
CA GLY A 23 21.06 -14.96 -21.41
C GLY A 23 19.59 -14.57 -21.55
N ASP A 24 18.70 -15.42 -21.04
CA ASP A 24 17.24 -15.23 -21.14
C ASP A 24 16.76 -13.99 -20.37
N PRO A 25 15.64 -13.36 -20.81
CA PRO A 25 15.06 -12.24 -20.09
C PRO A 25 14.65 -12.64 -18.66
N PRO A 26 14.67 -11.69 -17.71
CA PRO A 26 14.26 -11.97 -16.33
C PRO A 26 12.79 -12.38 -16.29
N THR A 27 12.51 -13.36 -15.43
CA THR A 27 11.15 -13.86 -15.19
C THR A 27 10.31 -12.84 -14.42
N ALA A 28 8.99 -12.99 -14.47
CA ALA A 28 8.07 -12.12 -13.73
C ALA A 28 8.31 -12.20 -12.21
N GLU A 29 8.64 -13.38 -11.68
CA GLU A 29 8.92 -13.59 -10.26
C GLU A 29 10.20 -12.86 -9.83
N GLU A 30 11.26 -12.91 -10.64
CA GLU A 30 12.51 -12.18 -10.38
C GLU A 30 12.32 -10.65 -10.40
N LEU A 31 11.51 -10.14 -11.34
CA LEU A 31 11.19 -8.70 -11.39
C LEU A 31 10.35 -8.25 -10.18
N LEU A 32 9.46 -9.10 -9.67
CA LEU A 32 8.70 -8.82 -8.45
C LEU A 32 9.58 -8.88 -7.21
N ALA A 33 10.51 -9.83 -7.13
CA ALA A 33 11.49 -9.93 -6.05
C ALA A 33 12.45 -8.71 -6.04
N TYR A 34 12.89 -8.26 -7.22
CA TYR A 34 13.67 -7.03 -7.40
C TYR A 34 12.91 -5.80 -6.87
N ASN A 35 11.62 -5.66 -7.21
CA ASN A 35 10.79 -4.55 -6.74
C ASN A 35 10.61 -4.53 -5.21
N ARG A 36 10.51 -5.71 -4.60
CA ARG A 36 10.35 -5.85 -3.14
C ARG A 36 11.67 -5.76 -2.37
N GLY A 37 12.82 -5.68 -3.05
CA GLY A 37 14.13 -5.70 -2.40
C GLY A 37 14.46 -7.05 -1.75
N GLU A 38 13.89 -8.14 -2.25
CA GLU A 38 14.08 -9.50 -1.70
C GLU A 38 15.29 -10.23 -2.30
N LEU A 39 15.91 -9.68 -3.35
CA LEU A 39 17.06 -10.26 -4.03
C LEU A 39 18.36 -9.95 -3.28
N SER A 40 19.32 -10.86 -3.38
CA SER A 40 20.70 -10.57 -2.94
C SER A 40 21.36 -9.51 -3.83
N GLU A 41 22.39 -8.81 -3.33
CA GLU A 41 23.08 -7.75 -4.07
C GLU A 41 23.59 -8.21 -5.45
N SER A 42 24.06 -9.45 -5.56
CA SER A 42 24.56 -10.03 -6.81
C SER A 42 23.44 -10.36 -7.81
N GLU A 43 22.27 -10.79 -7.32
CA GLU A 43 21.09 -11.00 -8.15
C GLU A 43 20.49 -9.67 -8.61
N GLU A 44 20.51 -8.67 -7.75
CA GLU A 44 20.05 -7.32 -8.08
C GLU A 44 20.90 -6.71 -9.20
N GLU A 45 22.24 -6.82 -9.12
CA GLU A 45 23.14 -6.37 -10.18
C GLU A 45 22.89 -7.10 -11.50
N ARG A 46 22.68 -8.42 -11.46
CA ARG A 46 22.31 -9.21 -12.64
C ARG A 46 20.99 -8.74 -13.27
N ILE A 47 19.97 -8.47 -12.47
CA ILE A 47 18.67 -7.98 -12.98
C ILE A 47 18.80 -6.57 -13.56
N ARG A 48 19.62 -5.70 -12.98
CA ARG A 48 19.91 -4.36 -13.54
C ARG A 48 20.56 -4.47 -14.92
N ASP A 49 21.56 -5.34 -15.08
CA ASP A 49 22.21 -5.59 -16.37
C ASP A 49 21.22 -6.15 -17.40
N LEU A 50 20.35 -7.08 -16.99
CA LEU A 50 19.28 -7.60 -17.84
C LEU A 50 18.28 -6.50 -18.25
N LEU A 51 17.86 -5.62 -17.34
CA LEU A 51 16.95 -4.52 -17.68
C LEU A 51 17.56 -3.53 -18.68
N VAL A 52 18.88 -3.34 -18.66
CA VAL A 52 19.60 -2.55 -19.67
C VAL A 52 19.59 -3.25 -21.04
N ALA A 53 19.78 -4.57 -21.07
CA ALA A 53 19.75 -5.36 -22.31
C ALA A 53 18.32 -5.57 -22.87
N TYR A 54 17.29 -5.47 -22.03
CA TYR A 54 15.88 -5.61 -22.37
C TYR A 54 15.10 -4.31 -22.10
N PRO A 55 15.32 -3.25 -22.91
CA PRO A 55 14.71 -1.93 -22.68
C PRO A 55 13.17 -1.94 -22.71
N GLU A 56 12.55 -2.91 -23.39
CA GLU A 56 11.11 -3.14 -23.35
C GLU A 56 10.60 -3.49 -21.95
N LEU A 57 11.35 -4.30 -21.19
CA LEU A 57 11.00 -4.66 -19.81
C LEU A 57 11.23 -3.48 -18.87
N ALA A 58 12.32 -2.74 -19.06
CA ALA A 58 12.58 -1.51 -18.30
C ALA A 58 11.46 -0.47 -18.51
N ARG A 59 10.94 -0.33 -19.73
CA ARG A 59 9.80 0.54 -20.01
C ARG A 59 8.51 0.05 -19.37
N MET A 60 8.23 -1.26 -19.41
CA MET A 60 7.06 -1.82 -18.73
C MET A 60 7.14 -1.63 -17.21
N TYR A 61 8.33 -1.76 -16.64
CA TYR A 61 8.58 -1.63 -15.20
C TYR A 61 8.53 -0.17 -14.73
N GLY A 62 9.09 0.76 -15.51
CA GLY A 62 9.12 2.19 -15.18
C GLY A 62 7.88 2.96 -15.61
N ALA A 63 6.99 2.37 -16.40
CA ALA A 63 5.72 3.01 -16.73
C ALA A 63 4.91 3.13 -15.44
N PRO A 64 4.44 4.34 -15.07
CA PRO A 64 3.49 4.46 -13.95
C PRO A 64 2.33 3.53 -14.27
N LEU A 65 1.95 2.69 -13.29
CA LEU A 65 0.69 1.97 -13.35
C LEU A 65 -0.37 3.01 -13.74
N PRO A 66 -1.13 2.78 -14.83
CA PRO A 66 -2.17 3.72 -15.19
C PRO A 66 -3.01 3.95 -13.94
N SER A 67 -3.05 5.20 -13.47
CA SER A 67 -3.96 5.63 -12.40
C SER A 67 -5.31 5.04 -12.75
N GLU A 68 -5.95 4.37 -11.78
CA GLU A 68 -7.20 3.61 -11.97
C GLU A 68 -7.99 4.13 -13.16
N PRO A 69 -8.30 3.29 -14.16
CA PRO A 69 -8.83 3.76 -15.42
C PRO A 69 -10.01 4.69 -15.11
N ALA A 70 -9.89 5.95 -15.51
CA ALA A 70 -10.97 6.93 -15.40
C ALA A 70 -12.23 6.21 -15.84
N ALA A 71 -13.19 6.05 -14.92
CA ALA A 71 -14.33 5.16 -15.04
C ALA A 71 -14.87 5.15 -16.48
N GLY A 72 -14.68 4.05 -17.22
CA GLY A 72 -15.13 4.05 -18.61
C GLY A 72 -14.57 2.99 -19.57
N ILE A 73 -13.56 2.19 -19.23
CA ILE A 73 -13.24 1.05 -20.11
C ILE A 73 -14.37 0.04 -19.95
N SER A 74 -15.16 -0.12 -21.00
CA SER A 74 -16.27 -1.06 -20.97
C SER A 74 -15.73 -2.49 -20.86
N GLU A 75 -16.48 -3.37 -20.22
CA GLU A 75 -16.13 -4.79 -20.11
C GLU A 75 -15.91 -5.45 -21.50
N GLU A 76 -16.55 -4.90 -22.54
CA GLU A 76 -16.39 -5.28 -23.94
C GLU A 76 -15.01 -4.92 -24.50
N GLU A 77 -14.45 -3.76 -24.15
CA GLU A 77 -13.12 -3.35 -24.59
C GLU A 77 -12.02 -4.16 -23.91
N ILE A 78 -12.19 -4.47 -22.63
CA ILE A 78 -11.27 -5.35 -21.88
C ILE A 78 -11.25 -6.74 -22.51
N THR A 79 -12.42 -7.31 -22.80
CA THR A 79 -12.52 -8.64 -23.40
C THR A 79 -12.00 -8.69 -24.84
N ALA A 80 -12.18 -7.61 -25.61
CA ALA A 80 -11.60 -7.48 -26.95
C ALA A 80 -10.07 -7.40 -26.91
N GLY A 81 -9.49 -6.57 -26.02
CA GLY A 81 -8.04 -6.45 -25.87
C GLY A 81 -7.39 -7.76 -25.41
N LEU A 82 -8.01 -8.45 -24.45
CA LEU A 82 -7.53 -9.75 -23.99
C LEU A 82 -7.58 -10.83 -25.09
N ARG A 83 -8.57 -10.75 -25.99
CA ARG A 83 -8.70 -11.67 -27.13
C ARG A 83 -7.59 -11.43 -28.16
N ASP A 84 -7.26 -10.17 -28.47
CA ASP A 84 -6.16 -9.82 -29.38
C ASP A 84 -4.81 -10.30 -28.83
N VAL A 85 -4.55 -10.09 -27.53
CA VAL A 85 -3.33 -10.58 -26.87
C VAL A 85 -3.22 -12.10 -26.94
N LYS A 86 -4.30 -12.83 -26.63
CA LYS A 86 -4.31 -14.30 -26.71
C LYS A 86 -4.05 -14.81 -28.13
N GLN A 87 -4.58 -14.11 -29.13
CA GLN A 87 -4.39 -14.45 -30.53
C GLN A 87 -2.93 -14.23 -30.98
N ARG A 88 -2.30 -13.13 -30.57
CA ARG A 88 -0.89 -12.84 -30.86
C ARG A 88 0.08 -13.81 -30.18
N LEU A 89 -0.24 -14.26 -28.96
CA LEU A 89 0.56 -15.24 -28.22
C LEU A 89 0.41 -16.67 -28.74
N GLY A 90 -0.41 -16.91 -29.77
CA GLY A 90 -0.66 -18.27 -30.28
C GLY A 90 -1.37 -19.16 -29.27
N ILE A 91 -1.96 -18.57 -28.21
CA ILE A 91 -2.83 -19.27 -27.27
C ILE A 91 -4.19 -19.39 -27.96
N THR A 92 -4.25 -20.21 -29.01
CA THR A 92 -5.51 -20.74 -29.49
C THR A 92 -6.14 -21.44 -28.29
N PRO A 93 -7.38 -21.10 -27.87
CA PRO A 93 -8.04 -21.83 -26.82
C PRO A 93 -8.13 -23.28 -27.31
N ALA A 94 -7.26 -24.14 -26.77
CA ALA A 94 -7.30 -25.56 -27.04
C ALA A 94 -8.74 -25.97 -26.81
N SER A 95 -9.38 -26.47 -27.88
CA SER A 95 -10.79 -26.86 -27.85
C SER A 95 -10.97 -27.74 -26.62
N ARG A 96 -11.59 -27.19 -25.56
CA ARG A 96 -11.85 -27.91 -24.33
C ARG A 96 -12.86 -28.98 -24.69
N ARG A 97 -12.37 -30.14 -25.15
CA ARG A 97 -13.13 -31.38 -25.21
C ARG A 97 -13.48 -31.73 -23.77
N ARG A 98 -14.67 -31.28 -23.38
CA ARG A 98 -15.67 -32.05 -22.63
C ARG A 98 -15.09 -32.92 -21.49
N VAL A 99 -14.50 -32.26 -20.48
CA VAL A 99 -14.37 -32.82 -19.11
C VAL A 99 -14.91 -31.77 -18.11
N TRP A 100 -16.07 -31.21 -18.44
CA TRP A 100 -16.78 -30.19 -17.66
C TRP A 100 -17.92 -30.78 -16.84
N HIS A 101 -17.82 -32.04 -16.43
CA HIS A 101 -18.83 -32.69 -15.59
C HIS A 101 -18.10 -33.27 -14.40
N TYR A 102 -18.49 -32.83 -13.19
CA TYR A 102 -17.89 -33.11 -11.88
C TYR A 102 -16.84 -32.10 -11.38
N ILE A 103 -17.06 -30.80 -11.60
CA ILE A 103 -16.90 -29.93 -10.42
C ILE A 103 -18.17 -30.18 -9.61
N PRO A 104 -18.09 -30.83 -8.43
CA PRO A 104 -19.27 -31.05 -7.63
C PRO A 104 -19.89 -29.69 -7.32
N THR A 105 -21.16 -29.53 -7.66
CA THR A 105 -21.94 -28.27 -7.50
C THR A 105 -21.84 -27.69 -6.09
N THR A 106 -21.52 -28.53 -5.10
CA THR A 106 -21.24 -28.15 -3.71
C THR A 106 -20.05 -27.20 -3.57
N ILE A 107 -18.95 -27.39 -4.31
CA ILE A 107 -17.78 -26.50 -4.23
C ILE A 107 -18.12 -25.12 -4.81
N ALA A 108 -18.82 -25.10 -5.94
CA ALA A 108 -19.24 -23.84 -6.56
C ALA A 108 -20.19 -23.04 -5.64
N ALA A 109 -21.15 -23.71 -5.00
CA ALA A 109 -22.05 -23.07 -4.05
C ALA A 109 -21.33 -22.53 -2.80
N ALA A 110 -20.37 -23.29 -2.26
CA ALA A 110 -19.57 -22.85 -1.12
C ALA A 110 -18.73 -21.61 -1.46
N LEU A 111 -18.06 -21.60 -2.62
CA LEU A 111 -17.31 -20.43 -3.09
C LEU A 111 -18.23 -19.24 -3.30
N ALA A 112 -19.41 -19.43 -3.92
CA ALA A 112 -20.38 -18.35 -4.12
C ALA A 112 -20.81 -17.71 -2.79
N LEU A 113 -21.05 -18.50 -1.74
CA LEU A 113 -21.37 -17.97 -0.41
C LEU A 113 -20.21 -17.19 0.22
N ILE A 114 -18.97 -17.67 0.06
CA ILE A 114 -17.77 -16.95 0.55
C ILE A 114 -17.64 -15.61 -0.19
N PHE A 115 -17.69 -15.61 -1.52
CA PHE A 115 -17.59 -14.39 -2.31
C PHE A 115 -18.75 -13.43 -2.04
N PHE A 116 -19.96 -13.93 -1.85
CA PHE A 116 -21.11 -13.10 -1.46
C PHE A 116 -20.90 -12.47 -0.08
N GLY A 117 -20.40 -13.23 0.91
CA GLY A 117 -20.06 -12.69 2.23
C GLY A 117 -18.97 -11.62 2.16
N LEU A 118 -17.91 -11.85 1.38
CA LEU A 118 -16.86 -10.87 1.14
C LEU A 118 -17.38 -9.63 0.42
N TYR A 119 -18.26 -9.80 -0.56
CA TYR A 119 -18.88 -8.70 -1.30
C TYR A 119 -19.75 -7.82 -0.40
N VAL A 120 -20.63 -8.43 0.42
CA VAL A 120 -21.44 -7.67 1.39
C VAL A 120 -20.55 -6.95 2.41
N GLN A 121 -19.47 -7.58 2.86
CA GLN A 121 -18.52 -6.93 3.77
C GLN A 121 -17.79 -5.74 3.09
N ALA A 122 -17.39 -5.90 1.83
CA ALA A 122 -16.74 -4.85 1.04
C ALA A 122 -17.71 -3.70 0.73
N GLU A 123 -18.95 -4.00 0.36
CA GLU A 123 -19.98 -3.00 0.08
C GLU A 123 -20.37 -2.21 1.34
N ASN A 124 -20.44 -2.87 2.49
CA ASN A 124 -20.66 -2.18 3.76
C ASN A 124 -19.50 -1.22 4.09
N ARG A 125 -18.24 -1.64 3.87
CA ARG A 125 -17.08 -0.75 4.02
C ARG A 125 -17.12 0.41 3.01
N ALA A 126 -17.45 0.13 1.75
CA ALA A 126 -17.53 1.15 0.69
C ALA A 126 -18.61 2.19 1.01
N ARG A 127 -19.80 1.77 1.46
CA ARG A 127 -20.88 2.68 1.89
C ARG A 127 -20.49 3.53 3.09
N ASP A 128 -19.70 2.98 4.00
CA ASP A 128 -19.16 3.73 5.13
C ASP A 128 -18.11 4.78 4.72
N HIS A 129 -17.45 4.60 3.57
CA HIS A 129 -16.54 5.56 2.96
C HIS A 129 -17.22 6.58 2.04
N GLU A 130 -18.33 6.20 1.39
CA GLU A 130 -19.06 7.08 0.46
C GLU A 130 -19.88 8.18 1.15
N ARG A 131 -20.14 8.04 2.46
CA ARG A 131 -20.78 9.13 3.21
C ARG A 131 -19.72 10.20 3.48
N PRO A 132 -19.90 11.45 2.97
CA PRO A 132 -19.01 12.54 3.32
C PRO A 132 -19.11 12.76 4.83
N ARG A 133 -18.06 12.35 5.56
CA ARG A 133 -18.01 12.55 7.02
C ARG A 133 -17.56 13.97 7.28
N LEU A 134 -18.33 14.67 8.11
CA LEU A 134 -17.91 15.96 8.65
C LEU A 134 -16.83 15.69 9.71
N LEU A 135 -15.58 15.70 9.28
CA LEU A 135 -14.43 15.74 10.17
C LEU A 135 -14.29 17.17 10.71
N GLY A 136 -14.20 17.34 12.02
CA GLY A 136 -13.92 18.64 12.62
C GLY A 136 -12.51 19.13 12.33
N ALA A 137 -12.18 20.31 12.87
CA ALA A 137 -10.84 20.86 12.74
C ALA A 137 -9.82 19.95 13.48
N PRO A 138 -8.69 19.59 12.85
CA PRO A 138 -7.65 18.81 13.51
C PRO A 138 -7.22 19.49 14.83
N GLN A 139 -7.18 18.73 15.91
CA GLN A 139 -6.64 19.17 17.17
C GLN A 139 -5.14 18.82 17.22
N LEU A 140 -4.30 19.86 17.19
CA LEU A 140 -2.85 19.70 17.28
C LEU A 140 -2.47 19.28 18.70
N LEU A 141 -1.72 18.19 18.80
CA LEU A 141 -1.19 17.63 20.03
C LEU A 141 0.33 17.73 20.04
N PHE A 142 0.85 18.21 21.16
CA PHE A 142 2.28 18.29 21.41
C PHE A 142 2.68 17.15 22.35
N PRO A 143 3.86 16.57 22.17
CA PRO A 143 4.29 15.44 22.96
C PRO A 143 4.58 15.92 24.39
N GLY A 144 4.23 15.08 25.36
CA GLY A 144 4.52 15.34 26.77
C GLY A 144 6.04 15.39 26.98
N GLY A 145 6.56 16.56 27.36
CA GLY A 145 7.97 16.72 27.72
C GLY A 145 8.24 16.27 29.15
N ASN A 146 9.35 15.54 29.35
CA ASN A 146 9.80 14.92 30.62
C ASN A 146 10.08 15.89 31.80
N ARG A 147 9.63 17.14 31.78
CA ARG A 147 9.90 18.11 32.86
C ARG A 147 8.65 18.85 33.28
N GLY A 148 7.73 18.12 33.90
CA GLY A 148 6.57 18.68 34.59
C GLY A 148 5.40 17.71 34.59
N PRO A 149 4.38 17.95 35.44
CA PRO A 149 3.10 17.28 35.28
C PRO A 149 2.54 17.62 33.90
N SER A 150 2.48 16.61 33.03
CA SER A 150 1.71 16.67 31.79
C SER A 150 0.24 16.87 32.14
N THR A 151 -0.36 17.95 31.67
CA THR A 151 -1.82 18.08 31.70
C THR A 151 -2.38 17.42 30.47
N ALA A 152 -3.18 16.36 30.67
CA ALA A 152 -3.87 15.68 29.58
C ALA A 152 -4.65 16.69 28.72
N THR A 153 -4.51 16.56 27.41
CA THR A 153 -5.18 17.44 26.45
C THR A 153 -6.64 17.01 26.35
N VAL A 154 -7.57 17.91 26.67
CA VAL A 154 -9.01 17.64 26.55
C VAL A 154 -9.39 17.57 25.08
N LEU A 155 -9.95 16.43 24.66
CA LEU A 155 -10.36 16.19 23.28
C LEU A 155 -11.63 16.97 22.94
N ARG A 156 -11.61 17.65 21.80
CA ARG A 156 -12.78 18.35 21.26
C ARG A 156 -13.57 17.41 20.35
N LYS A 157 -14.86 17.22 20.65
CA LYS A 157 -15.78 16.45 19.82
C LYS A 157 -16.35 17.35 18.71
N ASP A 158 -15.49 17.69 17.75
CA ASP A 158 -15.88 18.45 16.57
C ASP A 158 -16.22 17.46 15.45
N GLY A 159 -17.49 17.06 15.32
CA GLY A 159 -17.94 16.16 14.25
C GLY A 159 -18.08 14.68 14.65
N GLU A 160 -17.93 13.79 13.66
CA GLU A 160 -18.17 12.33 13.84
C GLU A 160 -16.95 11.56 14.38
N ALA A 161 -15.79 12.21 14.48
CA ALA A 161 -14.55 11.61 14.97
C ALA A 161 -13.66 12.65 15.66
N TYR A 162 -12.84 12.21 16.61
CA TYR A 162 -11.75 13.01 17.14
C TYR A 162 -10.62 13.02 16.11
N LEU A 163 -10.41 14.17 15.46
CA LEU A 163 -9.32 14.35 14.51
C LEU A 163 -8.10 14.91 15.24
N LEU A 164 -7.05 14.11 15.34
CA LEU A 164 -5.83 14.43 16.08
C LEU A 164 -4.68 14.64 15.10
N GLN A 165 -3.92 15.72 15.29
CA GLN A 165 -2.67 15.95 14.59
C GLN A 165 -1.53 15.85 15.60
N LEU A 166 -0.76 14.77 15.55
CA LEU A 166 0.32 14.48 16.49
C LEU A 166 1.63 15.03 15.94
N LYS A 167 2.26 15.97 16.64
CA LYS A 167 3.54 16.52 16.22
C LYS A 167 4.70 15.85 16.95
N LEU A 168 5.65 15.24 16.24
CA LEU A 168 6.84 14.69 16.88
C LEU A 168 7.75 15.81 17.42
N ALA A 169 8.28 15.65 18.65
CA ALA A 169 9.32 16.52 19.18
C ALA A 169 10.68 15.88 18.95
N ASN A 170 11.62 16.65 18.39
CA ASN A 170 12.99 16.24 18.10
C ASN A 170 13.06 15.04 17.14
N ALA A 171 12.70 15.30 15.88
CA ALA A 171 12.53 14.34 14.79
C ALA A 171 13.78 13.52 14.45
N ILE A 172 14.08 12.51 15.27
CA ILE A 172 14.81 11.34 14.78
C ILE A 172 13.85 10.67 13.80
N HIS A 173 14.22 10.70 12.51
CA HIS A 173 13.49 10.03 11.46
C HIS A 173 13.75 8.53 11.54
N TYR A 174 12.67 7.76 11.59
CA TYR A 174 12.69 6.31 11.53
C TYR A 174 12.05 5.84 10.21
N PRO A 175 12.53 4.72 9.61
CA PRO A 175 11.92 4.14 8.41
C PRO A 175 10.43 3.83 8.56
N HIS A 176 10.02 3.38 9.76
CA HIS A 176 8.64 3.05 10.08
C HIS A 176 8.27 3.58 11.45
N TYR A 177 7.00 3.95 11.62
CA TYR A 177 6.45 4.29 12.93
C TYR A 177 5.26 3.40 13.28
N SER A 178 5.16 3.02 14.55
CA SER A 178 3.97 2.43 15.14
C SER A 178 3.28 3.46 16.04
N ILE A 179 1.95 3.50 16.03
CA ILE A 179 1.17 4.35 16.93
C ILE A 179 0.21 3.47 17.71
N GLU A 180 0.25 3.61 19.02
CA GLU A 180 -0.50 2.79 19.96
C GLU A 180 -1.34 3.65 20.90
N LEU A 181 -2.58 3.23 21.13
CA LEU A 181 -3.54 3.88 22.02
C LEU A 181 -3.85 2.95 23.19
N TYR A 182 -3.65 3.46 24.40
CA TYR A 182 -3.84 2.75 25.65
C TYR A 182 -4.93 3.40 26.53
N ASP A 183 -5.74 2.57 27.20
CA ASP A 183 -6.51 2.96 28.39
C ASP A 183 -5.80 2.38 29.60
N LYS A 184 -5.09 3.23 30.34
CA LYS A 184 -4.13 2.84 31.38
C LYS A 184 -3.02 1.94 30.80
N ASP A 185 -3.10 0.63 31.01
CA ASP A 185 -2.14 -0.37 30.54
C ASP A 185 -2.74 -1.32 29.49
N GLU A 186 -4.02 -1.15 29.12
CA GLU A 186 -4.71 -1.95 28.12
C GLU A 186 -4.54 -1.33 26.73
N LEU A 187 -3.91 -2.06 25.80
CA LEU A 187 -3.79 -1.66 24.41
C LEU A 187 -5.16 -1.76 23.72
N LEU A 188 -5.72 -0.62 23.34
CA LEU A 188 -7.01 -0.56 22.65
C LEU A 188 -6.86 -0.61 21.13
N TRP A 189 -5.85 0.08 20.59
CA TRP A 189 -5.62 0.19 19.15
C TRP A 189 -4.14 0.38 18.85
N SER A 190 -3.69 -0.18 17.72
CA SER A 190 -2.34 -0.02 17.20
C SER A 190 -2.37 0.07 15.67
N THR A 191 -1.49 0.88 15.09
CA THR A 191 -1.20 0.88 13.65
C THR A 191 0.32 0.67 13.46
N PRO A 192 0.75 -0.44 12.81
CA PRO A 192 2.17 -0.82 12.75
C PRO A 192 2.98 -0.10 11.65
N SER A 193 2.34 0.73 10.82
CA SER A 193 2.98 1.36 9.65
C SER A 193 2.38 2.75 9.41
N ALA A 194 2.51 3.63 10.39
CA ALA A 194 2.20 5.04 10.23
C ALA A 194 3.37 5.76 9.55
N GLU A 195 3.05 6.64 8.60
CA GLU A 195 4.01 7.53 7.96
C GLU A 195 3.67 8.96 8.36
N PRO A 196 4.64 9.74 8.88
CA PRO A 196 4.43 11.16 9.12
C PRO A 196 4.35 11.91 7.79
N ASP A 197 3.68 13.07 7.80
CA ASP A 197 3.72 13.99 6.68
C ASP A 197 5.04 14.79 6.64
N GLN A 198 5.14 15.73 5.69
CA GLN A 198 6.33 16.55 5.49
C GLN A 198 6.65 17.48 6.67
N GLU A 199 5.73 17.65 7.63
CA GLU A 199 5.90 18.49 8.83
C GLU A 199 6.18 17.65 10.09
N ASP A 200 6.52 16.37 9.93
CA ASP A 200 6.68 15.40 11.03
C ASP A 200 5.40 15.26 11.87
N THR A 201 4.23 15.34 11.21
CA THR A 201 2.93 15.16 11.87
C THR A 201 2.19 13.93 11.40
N PHE A 202 1.49 13.28 12.34
CA PHE A 202 0.56 12.19 12.03
C PHE A 202 -0.87 12.68 12.19
N GLN A 203 -1.72 12.33 11.23
CA GLN A 203 -3.15 12.58 11.32
C GLN A 203 -3.88 11.29 11.66
N ILE A 204 -4.63 11.29 12.77
CA ILE A 204 -5.39 10.13 13.23
C ILE A 204 -6.84 10.56 13.46
N ALA A 205 -7.77 9.76 12.95
CA ALA A 205 -9.19 9.90 13.24
C ALA A 205 -9.63 8.78 14.19
N ILE A 206 -10.06 9.15 15.40
CA ILE A 206 -10.55 8.18 16.40
C ILE A 206 -12.08 8.30 16.50
N PRO A 207 -12.84 7.23 16.19
CA PRO A 207 -14.28 7.24 16.38
C PRO A 207 -14.67 7.45 17.86
N PRO A 208 -15.71 8.23 18.18
CA PRO A 208 -16.09 8.50 19.55
C PRO A 208 -16.56 7.25 20.30
N THR A 209 -17.10 6.26 19.58
CA THR A 209 -17.48 4.96 20.14
C THR A 209 -16.30 4.18 20.71
N PHE A 210 -15.07 4.52 20.31
CA PHE A 210 -13.85 3.87 20.77
C PHE A 210 -13.38 4.41 22.12
N LEU A 211 -13.74 5.65 22.46
CA LEU A 211 -13.31 6.33 23.68
C LEU A 211 -14.48 6.52 24.64
N ARG A 212 -14.33 6.03 25.87
CA ARG A 212 -15.32 6.21 26.93
C ARG A 212 -15.21 7.63 27.50
N PRO A 213 -16.33 8.32 27.77
CA PRO A 213 -16.33 9.65 28.36
C PRO A 213 -15.73 9.64 29.76
N ASN A 214 -15.17 10.77 30.19
CA ASN A 214 -14.54 10.96 31.49
C ASN A 214 -13.38 9.98 31.77
N ARG A 215 -12.63 9.61 30.73
CA ARG A 215 -11.42 8.79 30.83
C ARG A 215 -10.22 9.50 30.22
N THR A 216 -9.04 9.09 30.69
CA THR A 216 -7.74 9.51 30.14
C THR A 216 -7.14 8.36 29.35
N TYR A 217 -6.58 8.68 28.20
CA TYR A 217 -5.94 7.76 27.28
C TYR A 217 -4.49 8.18 27.05
N HIS A 218 -3.63 7.20 26.81
CA HIS A 218 -2.23 7.44 26.48
C HIS A 218 -1.99 7.02 25.03
N LEU A 219 -1.54 7.95 24.21
CA LEU A 219 -1.10 7.67 22.86
C LEU A 219 0.43 7.65 22.85
N ARG A 220 1.02 6.56 22.35
CA ARG A 220 2.46 6.37 22.25
C ARG A 220 2.83 6.19 20.79
N ILE A 221 3.91 6.81 20.38
CA ILE A 221 4.50 6.65 19.05
C ILE A 221 5.86 6.00 19.25
N PHE A 222 6.11 4.92 18.52
CA PHE A 222 7.42 4.31 18.44
C PHE A 222 7.94 4.41 17.01
N GLY A 223 9.24 4.62 16.88
CA GLY A 223 9.96 4.51 15.62
C GLY A 223 10.71 3.20 15.56
N THR A 224 10.69 2.55 14.41
CA THR A 224 11.32 1.24 14.18
C THR A 224 12.44 1.40 13.17
N ASP A 225 13.64 0.97 13.56
CA ASP A 225 14.84 0.89 12.71
C ASP A 225 15.34 -0.56 12.71
N GLY A 226 15.00 -1.30 11.65
CA GLY A 226 15.19 -2.75 11.58
C GLY A 226 14.35 -3.49 12.62
N GLU A 227 14.99 -4.24 13.52
CA GLU A 227 14.33 -4.97 14.63
C GLU A 227 14.21 -4.13 15.91
N THR A 228 14.77 -2.92 15.94
CA THR A 228 14.78 -2.10 17.15
C THR A 228 13.62 -1.12 17.15
N GLU A 229 12.74 -1.26 18.13
CA GLU A 229 11.69 -0.29 18.42
C GLU A 229 12.17 0.73 19.46
N ARG A 230 11.95 2.03 19.19
CA ARG A 230 12.32 3.13 20.10
C ARG A 230 11.15 4.06 20.31
N HIS A 231 10.91 4.43 21.56
CA HIS A 231 9.87 5.40 21.89
C HIS A 231 10.19 6.79 21.30
N ALA A 232 9.32 7.27 20.43
CA ALA A 232 9.47 8.55 19.72
C ALA A 232 8.63 9.68 20.34
N GLY A 233 7.50 9.36 20.99
CA GLY A 233 6.68 10.37 21.66
C GLY A 233 5.50 9.80 22.42
N SER A 234 5.02 10.53 23.43
CA SER A 234 3.83 10.19 24.20
C SER A 234 2.90 11.38 24.37
N TYR A 235 1.60 11.11 24.39
CA TYR A 235 0.54 12.11 24.50
C TYR A 235 -0.51 11.60 25.48
N GLU A 236 -1.04 12.50 26.30
CA GLU A 236 -2.13 12.20 27.23
C GLU A 236 -3.39 12.93 26.76
N LEU A 237 -4.47 12.17 26.60
CA LEU A 237 -5.74 12.63 26.05
C LEU A 237 -6.83 12.47 27.11
N ALA A 238 -7.65 13.49 27.35
CA ALA A 238 -8.79 13.40 28.25
C ALA A 238 -10.10 13.56 27.46
N VAL A 239 -11.03 12.62 27.62
CA VAL A 239 -12.36 12.71 26.98
C VAL A 239 -13.31 13.41 27.95
N PRO A 240 -13.94 14.53 27.55
CA PRO A 240 -14.89 15.23 28.41
C PRO A 240 -16.09 14.32 28.78
N ALA A 241 -16.78 14.65 29.86
CA ALA A 241 -18.11 14.10 30.10
C ALA A 241 -19.07 14.66 29.04
N GLU A 242 -19.90 13.81 28.44
CA GLU A 242 -21.00 14.25 27.56
C GLU A 242 -22.12 14.92 28.34
#